data_AF-B9TIR1-F1
#
_entry.id   AF-B9TIR1-F1
#
_cell.length_a   1.000
_cell.length_b   1.000
_cell.length_c   1.000
_cell.angle_alpha   90.00
_cell.angle_beta   90.00
_cell.angle_gamma   90.00
#
_symmetry.space_group_name_H-M   'P 1'
#
loop_
_entity.id
_entity.type
_entity.pdbx_description
1 polymer ?
#
loop_
_entity_poly.entity_id
_entity_poly.type
_entity_poly.pdbx_seq_one_letter_code
_entity_poly.pdbx_strand_id
1 'polypeptide(L)'
;MLRLRGIFPSAGRGKPPVSRTPADSAAASSQYNKHNDMTSHSSPMPPAVPEHVPETAFGLWFLRTPTWTLHVLERAMQDLERLIPARRSSYPVVADVGCGWGRSLKKLHQRFAPQRLIGMDIDPAMIAAARSEAEAEGLRAEFI
;
A
#
# COMPACT_ATOMS: atom_id res chain seq x y z
N MET A 1 -20.86 -33.96 -7.42
CA MET A 1 -21.19 -34.58 -8.72
C MET A 1 -22.29 -33.75 -9.37
N LEU A 2 -21.93 -32.87 -10.30
CA LEU A 2 -22.82 -32.37 -11.35
C LEU A 2 -21.93 -31.89 -12.51
N ARG A 3 -22.06 -32.52 -13.67
CA ARG A 3 -21.33 -32.25 -14.91
C ARG A 3 -22.06 -31.15 -15.68
N LEU A 4 -21.34 -30.21 -16.29
CA LEU A 4 -21.79 -29.53 -17.52
C LEU A 4 -20.84 -29.90 -18.67
N ARG A 5 -21.43 -30.33 -19.79
CA ARG A 5 -20.79 -30.73 -21.05
C ARG A 5 -21.15 -29.73 -22.15
N GLY A 6 -20.15 -29.40 -22.98
CA GLY A 6 -20.25 -29.00 -24.40
C GLY A 6 -20.81 -27.58 -24.67
N ILE A 7 -20.57 -26.93 -25.81
CA ILE A 7 -20.32 -27.43 -27.16
C ILE A 7 -19.58 -26.33 -27.97
N PHE A 8 -18.46 -26.68 -28.61
CA PHE A 8 -17.80 -25.93 -29.69
C PHE A 8 -18.51 -26.19 -31.04
N PRO A 9 -18.44 -25.27 -32.02
CA PRO A 9 -18.48 -25.65 -33.43
C PRO A 9 -17.10 -25.55 -34.09
N SER A 10 -16.82 -26.55 -34.93
CA SER A 10 -15.64 -26.77 -35.75
C SER A 10 -15.77 -26.15 -37.15
N ALA A 11 -14.61 -25.93 -37.77
CA ALA A 11 -14.30 -25.30 -39.05
C ALA A 11 -14.92 -25.92 -40.32
N GLY A 12 -14.87 -25.16 -41.43
CA GLY A 12 -14.50 -25.73 -42.73
C GLY A 12 -14.82 -24.96 -44.02
N ARG A 13 -13.75 -24.68 -44.80
CA ARG A 13 -13.64 -24.60 -46.29
C ARG A 13 -14.15 -23.29 -46.97
N GLY A 14 -13.46 -22.61 -47.90
CA GLY A 14 -12.20 -22.78 -48.64
C GLY A 14 -12.32 -22.28 -50.10
N LYS A 15 -11.23 -21.70 -50.65
CA LYS A 15 -10.87 -21.36 -52.07
C LYS A 15 -11.02 -19.87 -52.52
N PRO A 16 -10.26 -19.41 -53.55
CA PRO A 16 -8.79 -19.26 -53.69
C PRO A 16 -8.43 -17.79 -54.12
N PRO A 17 -7.16 -17.39 -54.36
CA PRO A 17 -6.83 -16.00 -54.66
C PRO A 17 -6.90 -15.68 -56.16
N VAL A 18 -7.37 -14.48 -56.51
CA VAL A 18 -7.23 -13.87 -57.85
C VAL A 18 -6.34 -12.64 -57.73
N SER A 19 -5.39 -12.54 -58.66
CA SER A 19 -4.25 -11.62 -58.64
C SER A 19 -4.38 -10.49 -59.69
N ARG A 20 -3.90 -9.29 -59.31
CA ARG A 20 -3.32 -8.18 -60.14
C ARG A 20 -4.31 -7.38 -61.04
N THR A 21 -4.22 -6.06 -61.29
CA THR A 21 -3.26 -4.95 -61.04
C THR A 21 -3.99 -3.59 -61.34
N PRO A 22 -3.36 -2.39 -61.18
CA PRO A 22 -4.03 -1.10 -60.91
C PRO A 22 -4.29 -0.24 -62.16
N ALA A 23 -5.17 0.75 -62.05
CA ALA A 23 -5.01 2.10 -62.61
C ALA A 23 -6.23 2.99 -62.26
N ASP A 24 -5.91 4.15 -61.70
CA ASP A 24 -6.46 5.47 -62.02
C ASP A 24 -7.97 5.66 -62.20
N SER A 25 -8.57 6.45 -61.32
CA SER A 25 -8.93 7.82 -61.73
C SER A 25 -9.33 8.69 -60.54
N ALA A 26 -8.89 9.93 -60.65
CA ALA A 26 -9.02 11.01 -59.71
C ALA A 26 -10.47 11.53 -59.59
N ALA A 27 -10.63 12.37 -58.57
CA ALA A 27 -11.62 13.44 -58.42
C ALA A 27 -12.94 13.08 -57.71
N ALA A 28 -12.90 13.17 -56.38
CA ALA A 28 -13.99 13.81 -55.63
C ALA A 28 -13.41 14.50 -54.40
N SER A 29 -13.52 15.81 -54.44
CA SER A 29 -12.91 16.78 -53.53
C SER A 29 -13.58 16.81 -52.16
N SER A 30 -12.80 17.33 -51.20
CA SER A 30 -13.27 18.29 -50.20
C SER A 30 -14.15 17.73 -49.07
N GLN A 31 -13.48 17.27 -48.02
CA GLN A 31 -13.74 17.60 -46.60
C GLN A 31 -13.18 16.45 -45.77
N TYR A 32 -11.97 16.57 -45.23
CA TYR A 32 -11.52 15.93 -43.97
C TYR A 32 -9.99 16.10 -43.87
N ASN A 33 -9.55 17.33 -43.62
CA ASN A 33 -8.21 17.54 -43.07
C ASN A 33 -8.16 18.87 -42.30
N LYS A 34 -8.92 18.96 -41.20
CA LYS A 34 -8.58 19.90 -40.14
C LYS A 34 -7.43 19.29 -39.35
N HIS A 35 -6.28 19.94 -39.48
CA HIS A 35 -5.07 19.65 -38.75
C HIS A 35 -5.37 19.78 -37.25
N ASN A 36 -5.18 18.71 -36.48
CA ASN A 36 -5.20 18.80 -35.03
C ASN A 36 -3.92 19.48 -34.57
N ASP A 37 -4.05 20.77 -34.28
CA ASP A 37 -3.07 21.57 -33.56
C ASP A 37 -2.97 21.03 -32.12
N MET A 38 -1.86 20.34 -31.80
CA MET A 38 -1.56 19.92 -30.43
C MET A 38 -1.03 21.12 -29.65
N THR A 39 -1.91 22.02 -29.23
CA THR A 39 -1.60 22.91 -28.11
C THR A 39 -1.74 22.12 -26.82
N SER A 40 -0.61 21.65 -26.29
CA SER A 40 -0.49 21.02 -24.97
C SER A 40 -0.88 22.01 -23.87
N HIS A 41 -2.15 21.98 -23.46
CA HIS A 41 -2.62 22.64 -22.24
C HIS A 41 -2.10 21.87 -21.02
N SER A 42 -0.88 22.18 -20.58
CA SER A 42 -0.39 21.75 -19.26
C SER A 42 -1.13 22.56 -18.20
N SER A 43 -2.15 21.97 -17.59
CA SER A 43 -2.77 22.53 -16.40
C SER A 43 -1.72 22.71 -15.30
N PRO A 44 -1.70 23.84 -14.58
CA PRO A 44 -0.77 24.03 -13.47
C PRO A 44 -1.02 22.96 -12.40
N MET A 45 0.07 22.36 -11.92
CA MET A 45 0.01 21.35 -10.88
C MET A 45 -0.58 21.97 -9.61
N PRO A 46 -1.52 21.30 -8.92
CA PRO A 46 -2.06 21.80 -7.66
C PRO A 46 -0.94 22.07 -6.66
N PRO A 47 -1.16 23.01 -5.71
CA PRO A 47 -0.18 23.30 -4.67
C PRO A 47 0.23 22.02 -3.93
N ALA A 48 1.51 21.93 -3.58
CA ALA A 48 2.04 20.78 -2.86
C ALA A 48 1.26 20.57 -1.56
N VAL A 49 0.69 19.37 -1.42
CA VAL A 49 0.10 18.95 -0.15
C VAL A 49 1.23 18.74 0.87
N PRO A 50 1.02 19.07 2.16
CA PRO A 50 2.01 18.76 3.20
C PRO A 50 2.34 17.26 3.22
N GLU A 51 3.61 16.92 3.43
CA GLU A 51 4.09 15.53 3.49
C GLU A 51 3.49 14.76 4.68
N HIS A 52 3.07 15.49 5.72
CA HIS A 52 2.48 14.96 6.94
C HIS A 52 1.12 15.58 7.21
N VAL A 53 0.14 14.73 7.48
CA VAL A 53 -1.17 15.13 8.01
C VAL A 53 -1.17 14.85 9.50
N PRO A 54 -1.27 15.88 10.37
CA PRO A 54 -1.30 15.70 11.81
C PRO A 54 -2.46 14.82 12.27
N GLU A 55 -2.22 14.08 13.34
CA GLU A 55 -3.26 13.28 13.97
C GLU A 55 -4.39 14.13 14.53
N THR A 56 -5.58 13.54 14.55
CA THR A 56 -6.76 14.21 15.11
C THR A 56 -6.72 14.22 16.63
N ALA A 57 -7.35 15.20 17.27
CA ALA A 57 -7.48 15.22 18.73
C ALA A 57 -8.17 13.95 19.27
N PHE A 58 -9.15 13.42 18.53
CA PHE A 58 -9.77 12.13 18.85
C PHE A 58 -8.78 10.98 18.74
N GLY A 59 -7.99 10.90 17.67
CA GLY A 59 -6.95 9.87 17.49
C GLY A 59 -5.94 9.89 18.63
N LEU A 60 -5.38 11.06 18.94
CA LEU A 60 -4.44 11.27 20.04
C LEU A 60 -5.02 10.81 21.39
N TRP A 61 -6.28 11.11 21.66
CA TRP A 61 -6.97 10.63 22.87
C TRP A 61 -7.16 9.10 22.83
N PHE A 62 -7.71 8.57 21.74
CA PHE A 62 -8.13 7.18 21.62
C PHE A 62 -6.95 6.22 21.75
N LEU A 63 -5.82 6.52 21.09
CA LEU A 63 -4.59 5.71 21.13
C LEU A 63 -4.03 5.55 22.55
N ARG A 64 -4.39 6.44 23.49
CA ARG A 64 -3.97 6.41 24.89
C ARG A 64 -4.93 5.66 25.81
N THR A 65 -6.10 5.24 25.33
CA THR A 65 -7.10 4.52 26.14
C THR A 65 -6.72 3.04 26.34
N PRO A 66 -7.14 2.40 27.45
CA PRO A 66 -7.05 0.95 27.57
C PRO A 66 -7.80 0.21 26.45
N THR A 67 -8.88 0.79 25.94
CA THR A 67 -9.66 0.24 24.83
C THR A 67 -8.79 0.01 23.59
N TRP A 68 -8.02 1.02 23.18
CA TRP A 68 -7.06 0.85 22.08
C TRP A 68 -6.06 -0.29 22.36
N THR A 69 -5.40 -0.24 23.52
CA THR A 69 -4.36 -1.23 23.85
C THR A 69 -4.87 -2.66 23.89
N LEU A 70 -6.03 -2.88 24.50
CA LEU A 70 -6.55 -4.22 24.79
C LEU A 70 -7.41 -4.78 23.66
N HIS A 71 -8.23 -3.94 23.02
CA HIS A 71 -9.21 -4.41 22.05
C HIS A 71 -8.80 -4.18 20.60
N VAL A 72 -7.81 -3.31 20.34
CA VAL A 72 -7.28 -3.10 19.00
C VAL A 72 -5.86 -3.63 18.90
N LEU A 73 -4.92 -3.05 19.63
CA LEU A 73 -3.50 -3.33 19.48
C LEU A 73 -3.15 -4.78 19.86
N GLU A 74 -3.61 -5.25 21.01
CA GLU A 74 -3.37 -6.62 21.45
C GLU A 74 -3.97 -7.65 20.48
N ARG A 75 -5.17 -7.37 19.94
CA ARG A 75 -5.81 -8.23 18.96
C ARG A 75 -5.01 -8.28 17.66
N ALA A 76 -4.59 -7.13 17.15
CA ALA A 76 -3.76 -7.02 15.95
C ALA A 76 -2.43 -7.79 16.11
N MET A 77 -1.79 -7.70 17.28
CA MET A 77 -0.54 -8.42 17.57
C MET A 77 -0.73 -9.95 17.54
N GLN A 78 -1.83 -10.46 18.12
CA GLN A 78 -2.15 -11.89 18.07
C GLN A 78 -2.39 -12.40 16.64
N ASP A 79 -2.98 -11.56 15.79
CA ASP A 79 -3.22 -11.90 14.39
C ASP A 79 -1.92 -11.83 13.58
N LEU A 80 -1.07 -10.82 13.81
CA LEU A 80 0.25 -10.69 13.19
C LEU A 80 1.12 -11.93 13.40
N GLU A 81 1.14 -12.50 14.61
CA GLU A 81 1.93 -13.70 14.92
C GLU A 81 1.58 -14.91 14.03
N ARG A 82 0.31 -15.02 13.60
CA ARG A 82 -0.16 -16.11 12.74
C ARG A 82 0.16 -15.90 11.27
N LEU A 83 0.36 -14.64 10.87
CA LEU A 83 0.62 -14.26 9.49
C LEU A 83 2.09 -14.40 9.10
N ILE A 84 3.02 -14.54 10.06
CA ILE A 84 4.46 -14.67 9.79
C ILE A 84 4.78 -16.13 9.43
N PRO A 85 5.13 -16.43 8.16
CA PRO A 85 5.54 -17.78 7.78
C PRO A 85 6.86 -18.15 8.45
N ALA A 86 7.00 -19.39 8.91
CA ALA A 86 8.22 -19.88 9.57
C ALA A 86 8.73 -18.94 10.68
N ARG A 87 7.80 -18.48 11.54
CA ARG A 87 8.10 -17.57 12.66
C ARG A 87 9.27 -18.09 13.51
N ARG A 88 10.22 -17.21 13.80
CA ARG A 88 11.36 -17.48 14.68
C ARG A 88 11.03 -17.11 16.13
N SER A 89 11.78 -17.70 17.06
CA SER A 89 11.72 -17.35 18.48
C SER A 89 12.39 -16.01 18.80
N SER A 90 13.27 -15.53 17.92
CA SER A 90 13.96 -14.24 18.02
C SER A 90 14.28 -13.70 16.63
N TYR A 91 14.35 -12.37 16.53
CA TYR A 91 14.71 -11.65 15.32
C TYR A 91 15.90 -10.70 15.58
N PRO A 92 16.82 -10.53 14.62
CA PRO A 92 17.92 -9.57 14.79
C PRO A 92 17.42 -8.14 14.99
N VAL A 93 16.39 -7.72 14.25
CA VAL A 93 15.83 -6.38 14.32
C VAL A 93 14.31 -6.48 14.19
N VAL A 94 13.60 -5.70 15.01
CA VAL A 94 12.18 -5.39 14.82
C VAL A 94 12.05 -3.87 14.75
N ALA A 95 11.41 -3.37 13.70
CA ALA A 95 11.12 -1.95 13.52
C ALA A 95 9.60 -1.72 13.55
N ASP A 96 9.17 -0.72 14.30
CA ASP A 96 7.79 -0.29 14.43
C ASP A 96 7.63 1.10 13.80
N VAL A 97 6.95 1.16 12.66
CA VAL A 97 6.81 2.39 11.86
C VAL A 97 5.42 2.98 12.09
N GLY A 98 5.38 4.22 12.58
CA GLY A 98 4.21 4.78 13.23
C GLY A 98 4.07 4.26 14.66
N CYS A 99 5.17 4.29 15.44
CA CYS A 99 5.20 3.73 16.79
C CYS A 99 4.32 4.50 17.78
N GLY A 100 3.86 5.71 17.42
CA GLY A 100 2.95 6.52 18.20
C GLY A 100 3.46 6.73 19.62
N TRP A 101 2.63 6.41 20.62
CA TRP A 101 2.97 6.54 22.04
C TRP A 101 3.82 5.36 22.58
N GLY A 102 4.34 4.47 21.73
CA GLY A 102 5.24 3.38 22.13
C GLY A 102 4.58 2.12 22.71
N ARG A 103 3.25 2.06 22.77
CA ARG A 103 2.50 0.95 23.40
C ARG A 103 2.67 -0.42 22.74
N SER A 104 3.04 -0.41 21.46
CA SER A 104 3.39 -1.59 20.65
C SER A 104 4.76 -2.15 21.02
N LEU A 105 5.72 -1.31 21.44
CA LEU A 105 7.13 -1.70 21.61
C LEU A 105 7.31 -2.83 22.62
N LYS A 106 6.67 -2.74 23.79
CA LYS A 106 6.67 -3.84 24.77
C LYS A 106 6.08 -5.12 24.21
N LYS A 107 4.97 -5.01 23.48
CA LYS A 107 4.25 -6.15 22.90
C LYS A 107 5.10 -6.84 21.84
N LEU A 108 5.78 -6.07 20.99
CA LEU A 108 6.73 -6.55 20.00
C LEU A 108 7.94 -7.20 20.67
N HIS A 109 8.49 -6.56 21.70
CA HIS A 109 9.63 -7.10 22.46
C HIS A 109 9.33 -8.48 23.05
N GLN A 110 8.18 -8.61 23.72
CA GLN A 110 7.76 -9.86 24.36
C GLN A 110 7.51 -11.00 23.36
N ARG A 111 6.99 -10.69 22.17
CA ARG A 111 6.61 -11.70 21.16
C ARG A 111 7.75 -12.15 20.28
N PHE A 112 8.65 -11.23 19.94
CA PHE A 112 9.64 -11.44 18.90
C PHE A 112 11.08 -11.44 19.42
N ALA A 113 11.29 -11.21 20.73
CA ALA A 113 12.59 -11.20 21.40
C ALA A 113 13.69 -10.55 20.54
N PRO A 114 13.51 -9.29 20.09
CA PRO A 114 14.42 -8.65 19.17
C PRO A 114 15.78 -8.36 19.84
N GLN A 115 16.86 -8.52 19.09
CA GLN A 115 18.18 -8.06 19.54
C GLN A 115 18.27 -6.53 19.49
N ARG A 116 17.58 -5.92 18.52
CA ARG A 116 17.39 -4.46 18.38
C ARG A 116 15.94 -4.12 18.11
N LEU A 117 15.40 -3.19 18.88
CA LEU A 117 14.04 -2.68 18.72
C LEU A 117 14.11 -1.22 18.31
N ILE A 118 13.46 -0.85 17.21
CA ILE A 118 13.49 0.50 16.64
C ILE A 118 12.06 1.03 16.54
N GLY A 119 11.78 2.17 17.15
CA GLY A 119 10.55 2.94 16.95
C GLY A 119 10.77 4.08 15.96
N MET A 120 9.87 4.24 15.01
CA MET A 120 9.89 5.33 14.04
C MET A 120 8.55 6.03 14.04
N ASP A 121 8.56 7.36 14.08
CA ASP A 121 7.36 8.17 13.94
C ASP A 121 7.74 9.52 13.32
N ILE A 122 6.85 10.04 12.48
CA ILE A 122 7.06 11.32 11.80
C ILE A 122 6.80 12.50 12.74
N ASP A 123 6.00 12.31 13.79
CA ASP A 123 5.71 13.33 14.79
C ASP A 123 6.75 13.27 15.95
N PRO A 124 7.58 14.31 16.14
CA PRO A 124 8.55 14.35 17.23
C PRO A 124 7.94 14.21 18.64
N ALA A 125 6.69 14.63 18.83
CA ALA A 125 5.99 14.47 20.09
C ALA A 125 5.69 13.00 20.38
N MET A 126 5.37 12.21 19.34
CA MET A 126 5.20 10.76 19.46
C MET A 126 6.52 10.07 19.81
N ILE A 127 7.62 10.45 19.17
CA ILE A 127 8.96 9.94 19.51
C ILE A 127 9.31 10.19 20.97
N ALA A 128 9.09 11.39 21.48
CA ALA A 128 9.34 11.72 22.89
C ALA A 128 8.47 10.86 23.82
N ALA A 129 7.18 10.70 23.51
CA ALA A 129 6.27 9.88 24.29
C ALA A 129 6.65 8.39 24.28
N ALA A 130 6.97 7.84 23.10
CA ALA A 130 7.38 6.45 22.94
C ALA A 130 8.68 6.15 23.68
N ARG A 131 9.62 7.10 23.72
CA ARG A 131 10.84 6.99 24.52
C ARG A 131 10.53 6.88 26.00
N SER A 132 9.68 7.77 26.53
CA SER A 132 9.27 7.70 27.94
C SER A 132 8.53 6.41 28.28
N GLU A 133 7.66 5.92 27.39
CA GLU A 133 6.97 4.63 27.56
C GLU A 133 7.96 3.46 27.60
N ALA A 134 8.94 3.44 26.68
CA ALA A 134 9.96 2.41 26.65
C ALA A 134 10.84 2.42 27.91
N GLU A 135 11.22 3.61 28.39
CA GLU A 135 11.96 3.78 29.65
C GLU A 135 11.15 3.28 30.85
N ALA A 136 9.87 3.64 30.94
CA ALA A 136 8.97 3.19 32.01
C ALA A 136 8.81 1.66 32.01
N GLU A 137 8.87 1.03 30.84
CA GLU A 137 8.78 -0.42 30.67
C GLU A 137 10.15 -1.13 30.75
N GLY A 138 11.24 -0.40 31.01
CA GLY A 138 12.60 -0.95 31.10
C GLY A 138 13.13 -1.51 29.77
N LEU A 139 12.62 -1.03 28.64
CA LEU A 139 12.95 -1.49 27.30
C LEU A 139 14.11 -0.69 26.71
N ARG A 140 15.07 -1.40 26.11
CA ARG A 140 16.09 -0.78 25.26
C ARG A 140 15.57 -0.69 23.83
N ALA A 141 15.15 0.50 23.41
CA ALA A 141 14.71 0.82 22.06
C ALA A 141 15.46 2.02 21.50
N GLU A 142 15.74 1.98 20.19
CA GLU A 142 16.25 3.09 19.39
C GLU A 142 15.06 3.86 18.80
N PHE A 143 15.19 5.17 18.61
CA PHE A 143 14.12 6.00 18.05
C PHE A 143 14.67 6.89 16.93
N ILE A 144 13.93 6.94 15.82
CA ILE A 144 14.27 7.70 14.60
C ILE A 144 13.10 8.61 14.26
#